data_AF-A0A0T0MER3-F1
#
_entry.id   AF-A0A0T0MER3-F1
#
_cell.length_a   1.000
_cell.length_b   1.000
_cell.length_c   1.000
_cell.angle_alpha   90.00
_cell.angle_beta   90.00
_cell.angle_gamma   90.00
#
_symmetry.space_group_name_H-M   'P 1'
#
loop_
_entity.id
_entity.type
_entity.pdbx_description
1 polymer ?
#
loop_
_entity_poly.entity_id
_entity_poly.type
_entity_poly.pdbx_seq_one_letter_code
_entity_poly.pdbx_strand_id
1 'polypeptide(L)'
;MGLNDVTTRLREQLAGDPPGAPFDDRCERWLERFLHRAQAAELAMLPRRHQRALDQMRRTGRACAQHARVEARFDDAERWEALAALARDESDRRDVDLHQLAEIWLELMHPYVLETRALRHHHPYSRLSDIDPLLLERPVDLGTVERALRRLRIVEPLAQRVASCILGVPE
;
A
#
# COMPACT_ATOMS: atom_id res chain seq x y z
N MET A 1 20.73 -9.46 0.21
CA MET A 1 21.32 -9.18 -1.11
C MET A 1 20.81 -7.81 -1.54
N GLY A 2 21.69 -6.84 -1.73
CA GLY A 2 21.32 -5.48 -2.14
C GLY A 2 21.11 -5.39 -3.65
N LEU A 3 20.44 -4.33 -4.12
CA LEU A 3 20.24 -4.07 -5.56
C LEU A 3 21.58 -3.99 -6.33
N ASN A 4 22.62 -3.47 -5.69
CA ASN A 4 23.97 -3.39 -6.27
C ASN A 4 24.59 -4.78 -6.49
N ASP A 5 24.35 -5.74 -5.58
CA ASP A 5 24.86 -7.10 -5.72
C ASP A 5 24.14 -7.82 -6.88
N VAL A 6 22.81 -7.62 -6.98
CA VAL A 6 21.99 -8.19 -8.05
C VAL A 6 22.42 -7.64 -9.40
N THR A 7 22.56 -6.31 -9.52
CA THR A 7 22.93 -5.66 -10.79
C THR A 7 24.37 -5.98 -11.21
N THR A 8 25.31 -6.06 -10.28
CA THR A 8 26.69 -6.49 -10.57
C THR A 8 26.70 -7.91 -11.13
N ARG A 9 26.06 -8.86 -10.44
CA ARG A 9 25.99 -10.25 -10.88
C ARG A 9 25.27 -10.40 -12.22
N LEU A 10 24.20 -9.63 -12.44
CA LEU A 10 23.47 -9.64 -13.71
C LEU A 10 24.34 -9.13 -14.86
N ARG A 11 25.14 -8.07 -14.64
CA ARG A 11 26.11 -7.59 -15.64
C ARG A 11 27.19 -8.62 -15.94
N GLU A 12 27.71 -9.30 -14.92
CA GLU A 12 28.68 -10.39 -15.09
C GLU A 12 28.11 -11.54 -15.91
N GLN A 13 26.84 -11.92 -15.66
CA GLN A 13 26.17 -13.00 -16.37
C GLN A 13 25.76 -12.65 -17.80
N LEU A 14 25.49 -11.37 -18.08
CA LEU A 14 25.18 -10.87 -19.41
C LEU A 14 26.43 -10.40 -20.18
N ALA A 15 27.62 -10.50 -19.57
CA ALA A 15 28.86 -10.15 -20.23
C ALA A 15 29.08 -11.08 -21.43
N GLY A 16 29.34 -10.49 -22.60
CA GLY A 16 29.55 -11.25 -23.85
C GLY A 16 28.27 -11.56 -24.64
N ASP A 17 27.13 -10.95 -24.30
CA ASP A 17 25.85 -11.08 -25.04
C ASP A 17 25.42 -12.54 -25.25
N PRO A 18 25.19 -13.28 -24.15
CA PRO A 18 24.83 -14.69 -24.24
C PRO A 18 23.52 -14.87 -25.02
N PRO A 19 23.37 -15.97 -25.79
CA PRO A 19 22.13 -16.21 -26.53
C PRO A 19 20.95 -16.35 -25.56
N GLY A 20 19.82 -15.74 -25.93
CA GLY A 20 18.59 -15.87 -25.16
C GLY A 20 18.09 -17.32 -25.15
N ALA A 21 17.61 -17.78 -23.99
CA ALA A 21 16.89 -19.04 -23.88
C ALA A 21 15.52 -18.94 -24.58
N PRO A 22 14.99 -20.03 -25.15
CA PRO A 22 13.62 -20.04 -25.66
C PRO A 22 12.62 -19.77 -24.52
N PHE A 23 11.61 -18.94 -24.79
CA PHE A 23 10.55 -18.68 -23.83
C PHE A 23 9.55 -19.84 -23.83
N ASP A 24 9.69 -20.73 -22.85
CA ASP A 24 8.88 -21.94 -22.67
C ASP A 24 7.96 -21.83 -21.44
N ASP A 25 7.11 -22.84 -21.22
CA ASP A 25 6.18 -22.90 -20.08
C ASP A 25 6.90 -22.77 -18.71
N ARG A 26 8.17 -23.16 -18.65
CA ARG A 26 8.98 -23.01 -17.43
C ARG A 26 9.30 -21.54 -17.18
N CYS A 27 9.69 -20.80 -18.22
CA CYS A 27 9.89 -19.35 -18.16
C CYS A 27 8.61 -18.64 -17.71
N GLU A 28 7.46 -19.01 -18.28
CA GLU A 28 6.17 -18.42 -17.93
C GLU A 28 5.83 -18.60 -16.44
N ARG A 29 5.94 -19.83 -15.90
CA ARG A 29 5.71 -20.10 -14.47
C ARG A 29 6.62 -19.30 -13.55
N TRP A 30 7.88 -19.12 -13.94
CA TRP A 30 8.81 -18.31 -13.15
C TRP A 30 8.48 -16.82 -13.22
N LEU A 31 8.13 -16.32 -14.41
CA LEU A 31 7.69 -14.94 -14.59
C LEU A 31 6.47 -14.63 -13.72
N GLU A 32 5.42 -15.45 -13.77
CA GLU A 32 4.23 -15.30 -12.92
C GLU A 32 4.59 -15.26 -11.43
N ARG A 33 5.47 -16.16 -11.00
CA ARG A 33 5.93 -16.20 -9.60
C ARG A 33 6.66 -14.92 -9.21
N PHE A 34 7.51 -14.37 -10.06
CA PHE A 34 8.21 -13.12 -9.78
C PHE A 34 7.25 -11.93 -9.77
N LEU A 35 6.32 -11.85 -10.72
CA LEU A 35 5.31 -10.79 -10.77
C LEU A 35 4.42 -10.82 -9.51
N HIS A 36 3.97 -11.99 -9.08
CA HIS A 36 3.20 -12.13 -7.84
C HIS A 36 4.01 -11.68 -6.60
N ARG A 37 5.30 -12.07 -6.52
CA ARG A 37 6.16 -11.62 -5.41
C ARG A 37 6.44 -10.13 -5.46
N ALA A 38 6.61 -9.56 -6.64
CA ALA A 38 6.84 -8.14 -6.81
C ALA A 38 5.60 -7.32 -6.44
N GLN A 39 4.41 -7.78 -6.85
CA GLN A 39 3.14 -7.18 -6.44
C GLN A 39 2.97 -7.23 -4.91
N ALA A 40 3.20 -8.39 -4.29
CA ALA A 40 3.16 -8.52 -2.83
C ALA A 40 4.20 -7.64 -2.10
N ALA A 41 5.27 -7.24 -2.80
CA ALA A 41 6.31 -6.36 -2.26
C ALA A 41 6.02 -4.87 -2.49
N GLU A 42 5.03 -4.48 -3.29
CA GLU A 42 4.76 -3.06 -3.60
C GLU A 42 4.59 -2.21 -2.34
N LEU A 43 3.81 -2.70 -1.37
CA LEU A 43 3.65 -2.02 -0.08
C LEU A 43 4.99 -1.85 0.66
N ALA A 44 5.86 -2.88 0.63
CA ALA A 44 7.17 -2.83 1.27
C ALA A 44 8.14 -1.87 0.57
N MET A 45 7.93 -1.60 -0.73
CA MET A 45 8.72 -0.68 -1.54
C MET A 45 8.32 0.79 -1.36
N LEU A 46 7.13 1.07 -0.80
CA LEU A 46 6.71 2.44 -0.49
C LEU A 46 7.63 3.10 0.55
N PRO A 47 7.73 4.45 0.58
CA PRO A 47 8.42 5.14 1.67
C PRO A 47 7.82 4.78 3.05
N ARG A 48 8.66 4.69 4.09
CA ARG A 48 8.23 4.33 5.46
C ARG A 48 7.04 5.16 5.98
N ARG A 49 6.95 6.44 5.60
CA ARG A 49 5.82 7.31 5.93
C ARG A 49 4.50 6.79 5.35
N HIS A 50 4.52 6.33 4.10
CA HIS A 50 3.34 5.82 3.40
C HIS A 50 2.91 4.47 3.95
N GLN A 51 3.86 3.57 4.21
CA GLN A 51 3.59 2.30 4.89
C GLN A 51 2.86 2.53 6.22
N ARG A 52 3.34 3.48 7.03
CA ARG A 52 2.71 3.84 8.30
C ARG A 52 1.31 4.46 8.13
N ALA A 53 1.10 5.23 7.06
CA ALA A 53 -0.20 5.81 6.72
C ALA A 53 -1.23 4.73 6.39
N LEU A 54 -0.88 3.80 5.49
CA LEU A 54 -1.75 2.68 5.13
C LEU A 54 -2.02 1.76 6.33
N ASP A 55 -1.00 1.52 7.16
CA ASP A 55 -1.19 0.76 8.40
C ASP A 55 -2.13 1.43 9.38
N GLN A 56 -2.07 2.76 9.50
CA GLN A 56 -3.03 3.50 10.31
C GLN A 56 -4.42 3.44 9.69
N MET A 57 -4.56 3.70 8.40
CA MET A 57 -5.83 3.62 7.68
C MET A 57 -6.53 2.28 7.92
N ARG A 58 -5.78 1.18 7.81
CA ARG A 58 -6.30 -0.17 8.10
C ARG A 58 -6.79 -0.31 9.54
N ARG A 59 -6.00 0.13 10.53
CA ARG A 59 -6.38 0.03 11.95
C ARG A 59 -7.60 0.87 12.25
N THR A 60 -7.62 2.13 11.79
CA THR A 60 -8.74 3.06 11.96
C THR A 60 -10.00 2.52 11.29
N GLY A 61 -9.91 2.05 10.04
CA GLY A 61 -11.05 1.47 9.34
C GLY A 61 -11.65 0.26 10.07
N ARG A 62 -10.81 -0.68 10.53
CA ARG A 62 -11.29 -1.83 11.32
C ARG A 62 -11.93 -1.43 12.65
N ALA A 63 -11.36 -0.44 13.34
CA ALA A 63 -11.95 0.08 14.57
C ALA A 63 -13.31 0.75 14.32
N CYS A 64 -13.41 1.57 13.26
CA CYS A 64 -14.67 2.22 12.88
C CYS A 64 -15.73 1.18 12.44
N ALA A 65 -15.33 0.15 11.69
CA ALA A 65 -16.22 -0.95 11.33
C ALA A 65 -16.76 -1.67 12.56
N GLN A 66 -15.89 -1.99 13.52
CA GLN A 66 -16.30 -2.63 14.76
C GLN A 66 -17.28 -1.76 15.56
N HIS A 67 -17.01 -0.45 15.65
CA HIS A 67 -17.90 0.48 16.33
C HIS A 67 -19.27 0.56 15.65
N ALA A 68 -19.30 0.67 14.32
CA ALA A 68 -20.53 0.68 13.53
C ALA A 68 -21.35 -0.61 13.71
N ARG A 69 -20.70 -1.79 13.81
CA ARG A 69 -21.39 -3.06 14.14
C ARG A 69 -22.06 -3.03 15.52
N VAL A 70 -21.36 -2.51 16.53
CA VAL A 70 -21.91 -2.38 17.89
C VAL A 70 -23.15 -1.46 17.91
N GLU A 71 -23.16 -0.43 17.08
CA GLU A 71 -24.29 0.49 16.91
C GLU A 71 -25.35 0.01 15.91
N ALA A 72 -25.26 -1.23 15.41
CA ALA A 72 -26.15 -1.80 14.39
C ALA A 72 -26.19 -1.03 13.05
N ARG A 73 -25.14 -0.26 12.73
CA ARG A 73 -24.93 0.41 11.43
C ARG A 73 -24.12 -0.50 10.49
N PHE A 74 -24.72 -1.61 10.07
CA PHE A 74 -24.00 -2.66 9.33
C PHE A 74 -23.47 -2.19 7.97
N ASP A 75 -24.22 -1.36 7.24
CA ASP A 75 -23.78 -0.82 5.95
C ASP A 75 -22.50 0.03 6.09
N ASP A 76 -22.43 0.87 7.13
CA ASP A 76 -21.22 1.66 7.42
C ASP A 76 -20.06 0.74 7.81
N ALA A 77 -20.34 -0.35 8.53
CA ALA A 77 -19.32 -1.31 8.91
C ALA A 77 -18.69 -2.02 7.70
N GLU A 78 -19.50 -2.45 6.73
CA GLU A 78 -19.02 -3.07 5.50
C GLU A 78 -18.16 -2.10 4.69
N ARG A 79 -18.59 -0.85 4.58
CA ARG A 79 -17.83 0.20 3.86
C ARG A 79 -16.49 0.47 4.54
N TRP A 80 -16.46 0.56 5.86
CA TRP A 80 -15.20 0.71 6.61
C TRP A 80 -14.25 -0.48 6.46
N GLU A 81 -14.76 -1.72 6.41
CA GLU A 81 -13.93 -2.90 6.10
C GLU A 81 -13.37 -2.86 4.69
N ALA A 82 -14.20 -2.49 3.70
CA ALA A 82 -13.74 -2.35 2.32
C ALA A 82 -12.59 -1.33 2.24
N LEU A 83 -12.73 -0.19 2.92
CA LEU A 83 -11.67 0.82 3.03
C LEU A 83 -10.42 0.28 3.72
N ALA A 84 -10.56 -0.50 4.79
CA ALA A 84 -9.43 -1.10 5.48
C ALA A 84 -8.69 -2.15 4.62
N ALA A 85 -9.41 -2.89 3.79
CA ALA A 85 -8.85 -3.88 2.86
C ALA A 85 -8.02 -3.24 1.74
N LEU A 86 -8.43 -2.07 1.23
CA LEU A 86 -7.67 -1.30 0.23
C LEU A 86 -6.24 -0.99 0.71
N ALA A 87 -6.06 -0.70 1.99
CA ALA A 87 -4.77 -0.32 2.55
C ALA A 87 -3.73 -1.47 2.59
N ARG A 88 -4.14 -2.71 2.30
CA ARG A 88 -3.25 -3.88 2.24
C ARG A 88 -3.25 -4.58 0.89
N ASP A 89 -3.92 -4.02 -0.12
CA ASP A 89 -4.17 -4.72 -1.38
C ASP A 89 -4.82 -6.10 -1.15
N GLU A 90 -5.61 -6.21 -0.06
CA GLU A 90 -6.38 -7.41 0.29
C GLU A 90 -7.71 -7.47 -0.47
N SER A 91 -8.04 -6.43 -1.24
CA SER A 91 -9.18 -6.43 -2.14
C SER A 91 -8.86 -7.19 -3.41
N ASP A 92 -9.80 -8.00 -3.90
CA ASP A 92 -9.69 -8.67 -5.22
C ASP A 92 -9.47 -7.69 -6.39
N ARG A 93 -9.71 -6.39 -6.16
CA ARG A 93 -9.45 -5.28 -7.07
C ARG A 93 -8.05 -4.70 -6.83
N ARG A 94 -7.02 -5.34 -7.40
CA ARG A 94 -5.60 -4.96 -7.25
C ARG A 94 -5.16 -3.80 -8.15
N ASP A 95 -6.01 -2.81 -8.27
CA ASP A 95 -5.88 -1.74 -9.26
C ASP A 95 -5.75 -0.37 -8.61
N VAL A 96 -5.37 -0.28 -7.33
CA VAL A 96 -5.29 0.99 -6.60
C VAL A 96 -3.84 1.43 -6.44
N ASP A 97 -3.58 2.70 -6.78
CA ASP A 97 -2.29 3.32 -6.50
C ASP A 97 -2.08 3.49 -4.98
N LEU A 98 -1.33 2.56 -4.37
CA LEU A 98 -1.03 2.58 -2.93
C LEU A 98 -0.25 3.81 -2.49
N HIS A 99 0.55 4.42 -3.38
CA HIS A 99 1.27 5.65 -3.09
C HIS A 99 0.28 6.80 -2.96
N GLN A 100 -0.61 6.95 -3.95
CA GLN A 100 -1.66 7.97 -3.92
C GLN A 100 -2.63 7.77 -2.75
N LEU A 101 -3.01 6.52 -2.47
CA LEU A 101 -3.87 6.17 -1.33
C LEU A 101 -3.27 6.65 0.01
N ALA A 102 -1.98 6.40 0.20
CA ALA A 102 -1.28 6.84 1.40
C ALA A 102 -1.22 8.37 1.50
N GLU A 103 -0.97 9.10 0.41
CA GLU A 103 -0.97 10.57 0.43
C GLU A 103 -2.35 11.15 0.72
N ILE A 104 -3.42 10.61 0.11
CA ILE A 104 -4.80 11.03 0.43
C ILE A 104 -5.12 10.79 1.90
N TRP A 105 -4.73 9.65 2.46
CA TRP A 105 -4.91 9.38 3.88
C TRP A 105 -4.15 10.38 4.76
N LEU A 106 -2.92 10.71 4.40
CA LEU A 106 -2.11 11.69 5.14
C LEU A 106 -2.70 13.11 5.07
N GLU A 107 -3.27 13.51 3.94
CA GLU A 107 -4.02 14.76 3.80
C GLU A 107 -5.24 14.78 4.75
N LEU A 108 -6.02 13.70 4.78
CA LEU A 108 -7.18 13.57 5.66
C LEU A 108 -6.83 13.63 7.15
N MET A 109 -5.68 13.07 7.53
CA MET A 109 -5.22 13.03 8.91
C MET A 109 -4.52 14.32 9.36
N HIS A 110 -4.14 15.21 8.43
CA HIS A 110 -3.40 16.42 8.73
C HIS A 110 -4.06 17.31 9.81
N PRO A 111 -5.39 17.57 9.79
CA PRO A 111 -6.05 18.36 10.83
C PRO A 111 -5.89 17.76 12.23
N TYR A 112 -6.03 16.43 12.37
CA TYR A 112 -5.86 15.71 13.64
C TYR A 112 -4.41 15.81 14.16
N VAL A 113 -3.44 15.80 13.25
CA VAL A 113 -2.02 15.98 13.60
C VAL A 113 -1.76 17.40 14.13
N LEU A 114 -2.36 18.42 13.52
CA LEU A 114 -2.25 19.80 13.98
C LEU A 114 -2.91 20.00 15.35
N GLU A 115 -4.10 19.45 15.55
CA GLU A 115 -4.82 19.49 16.83
C GLU A 115 -4.01 18.81 17.94
N THR A 116 -3.49 17.62 17.68
CA THR A 116 -2.67 16.87 18.65
C THR A 116 -1.37 17.61 19.00
N ARG A 117 -0.75 18.32 18.03
CA ARG A 117 0.41 19.18 18.29
C ARG A 117 0.06 20.36 19.19
N ALA A 118 -1.07 21.02 18.93
CA ALA A 118 -1.51 22.16 19.72
C ALA A 118 -1.76 21.75 21.18
N LEU A 119 -2.33 20.57 21.41
CA LEU A 119 -2.59 20.04 22.75
C LEU A 119 -1.31 19.62 23.49
N ARG A 120 -0.24 19.22 22.78
CA ARG A 120 1.00 18.69 23.36
C ARG A 120 2.13 19.72 23.39
N HIS A 121 1.88 20.91 23.93
CA HIS A 121 2.74 22.12 24.01
C HIS A 121 4.28 21.94 24.16
N HIS A 122 4.82 20.76 24.49
CA HIS A 122 6.24 20.48 24.72
C HIS A 122 6.95 19.57 23.72
N HIS A 123 6.29 19.01 22.69
CA HIS A 123 6.97 18.15 21.70
C HIS A 123 6.89 18.68 20.26
N PRO A 124 8.01 19.11 19.64
CA PRO A 124 8.02 19.66 18.28
C PRO A 124 7.75 18.61 17.19
N TYR A 125 7.77 17.32 17.54
CA TYR A 125 7.55 16.22 16.61
C TYR A 125 6.32 15.41 17.04
N SER A 126 5.28 15.40 16.23
CA SER A 126 4.17 14.44 16.35
C SER A 126 4.34 13.32 15.34
N ARG A 127 4.13 12.10 15.80
CA ARG A 127 4.05 10.89 14.99
C ARG A 127 2.62 10.69 14.52
N LEU A 128 2.46 9.98 13.41
CA LEU A 128 1.14 9.61 12.92
C LEU A 128 0.39 8.74 13.96
N SER A 129 1.08 7.89 14.71
CA SER A 129 0.45 7.11 15.79
C SER A 129 -0.07 7.95 16.96
N ASP A 130 0.37 9.22 17.09
CA ASP A 130 -0.06 10.07 18.20
C ASP A 130 -1.52 10.52 18.06
N ILE A 131 -2.07 10.47 16.84
CA ILE A 131 -3.48 10.82 16.58
C ILE A 131 -4.43 9.62 16.72
N ASP A 132 -3.90 8.39 16.89
CA ASP A 132 -4.72 7.16 17.00
C ASP A 132 -5.78 7.27 18.13
N PRO A 133 -5.48 7.79 19.33
CA PRO A 133 -6.50 7.98 20.37
C PRO A 133 -7.60 8.97 19.96
N LEU A 134 -7.21 10.10 19.35
CA LEU A 134 -8.14 11.13 18.91
C LEU A 134 -9.07 10.60 17.80
N LEU A 135 -8.56 9.74 16.92
CA LEU A 135 -9.36 9.07 15.89
C LEU A 135 -10.34 8.03 16.45
N LEU A 136 -10.08 7.46 17.62
CA LEU A 136 -11.02 6.56 18.29
C LEU A 136 -12.14 7.34 18.99
N GLU A 137 -11.81 8.47 19.61
CA GLU A 137 -12.78 9.34 20.27
C GLU A 137 -13.64 10.12 19.28
N ARG A 138 -13.03 10.60 18.20
CA ARG A 138 -13.65 11.40 17.14
C ARG A 138 -13.27 10.83 15.78
N PRO A 139 -13.93 9.74 15.35
CA PRO A 139 -13.70 9.12 14.06
C PRO A 139 -13.83 10.14 12.93
N VAL A 140 -12.97 9.99 11.92
CA VAL A 140 -13.15 10.73 10.66
C VAL A 140 -14.46 10.28 10.02
N ASP A 141 -15.23 11.24 9.51
CA ASP A 141 -16.50 10.97 8.84
C ASP A 141 -16.30 10.09 7.60
N LEU A 142 -17.07 9.00 7.51
CA LEU A 142 -16.98 8.02 6.42
C LEU A 142 -17.19 8.69 5.05
N GLY A 143 -18.20 9.56 4.94
CA GLY A 143 -18.49 10.27 3.69
C GLY A 143 -17.37 11.20 3.25
N THR A 144 -16.59 11.74 4.19
CA THR A 144 -15.41 12.55 3.92
C THR A 144 -14.25 11.70 3.41
N VAL A 145 -14.01 10.54 4.02
CA VAL A 145 -13.00 9.58 3.53
C VAL A 145 -13.33 9.13 2.12
N GLU A 146 -14.55 8.67 1.87
CA GLU A 146 -14.96 8.20 0.54
C GLU A 146 -14.88 9.29 -0.53
N ARG A 147 -15.31 10.52 -0.22
CA ARG A 147 -15.19 11.65 -1.15
C ARG A 147 -13.73 11.92 -1.51
N ALA A 148 -12.81 11.85 -0.56
CA ALA A 148 -11.39 12.02 -0.83
C ALA A 148 -10.85 10.88 -1.72
N LEU A 149 -11.29 9.65 -1.47
CA LEU A 149 -10.87 8.47 -2.23
C LEU A 149 -11.44 8.41 -3.66
N ARG A 150 -12.46 9.21 -4.01
CA ARG A 150 -12.87 9.38 -5.42
C ARG A 150 -11.77 9.95 -6.31
N ARG A 151 -10.71 10.53 -5.72
CA ARG A 151 -9.52 11.03 -6.43
C ARG A 151 -8.52 9.92 -6.77
N LEU A 152 -8.71 8.70 -6.24
CA LEU A 152 -7.83 7.57 -6.51
C LEU A 152 -7.83 7.23 -7.99
N ARG A 153 -6.63 7.05 -8.53
CA ARG A 153 -6.42 6.51 -9.86
C ARG A 153 -6.47 5.00 -9.77
N ILE A 154 -7.22 4.43 -10.70
CA ILE A 154 -7.13 3.02 -11.00
C ILE A 154 -5.86 2.85 -11.83
N VAL A 155 -4.92 2.05 -11.35
CA VAL A 155 -3.68 1.71 -12.04
C VAL A 155 -3.73 0.26 -12.47
N GLU A 156 -3.13 -0.03 -13.62
CA GLU A 156 -3.00 -1.41 -14.06
C GLU A 156 -2.18 -2.22 -13.04
N PRO A 157 -2.48 -3.51 -12.85
CA PRO A 157 -1.67 -4.40 -12.04
C PRO A 157 -0.19 -4.35 -12.47
N LEU A 158 0.73 -4.54 -11.53
CA LEU A 158 2.17 -4.50 -11.80
C LEU A 158 2.57 -5.36 -13.03
N ALA A 159 1.97 -6.54 -13.17
CA ALA A 159 2.19 -7.45 -14.30
C ALA A 159 1.95 -6.79 -15.67
N GLN A 160 0.94 -5.92 -15.78
CA GLN A 160 0.58 -5.23 -17.01
C GLN A 160 1.44 -3.97 -17.23
N ARG A 161 2.04 -3.42 -16.16
CA ARG A 161 2.93 -2.25 -16.20
C ARG A 161 4.37 -2.58 -16.59
N VAL A 162 4.76 -3.85 -16.61
CA VAL A 162 6.12 -4.28 -16.98
C VAL A 162 6.24 -4.35 -18.50
N ALA A 163 6.96 -3.39 -19.09
CA ALA A 163 7.22 -3.36 -20.54
C ALA A 163 8.29 -4.37 -20.99
N SER A 164 9.27 -4.67 -20.13
CA SER A 164 10.35 -5.61 -20.39
C SER A 164 10.97 -6.10 -19.09
N CYS A 165 11.42 -7.35 -19.04
CA CYS A 165 12.18 -7.89 -17.92
C CYS A 165 13.27 -8.86 -18.38
N ILE A 166 14.31 -9.03 -17.57
CA ILE A 166 15.33 -10.08 -17.74
C ILE A 166 15.03 -11.16 -16.70
N LEU A 167 14.83 -12.39 -17.16
CA LEU A 167 14.46 -13.52 -16.31
C LEU A 167 15.63 -14.52 -16.20
N GLY A 168 16.15 -14.69 -14.99
CA GLY A 168 17.06 -15.80 -14.69
C GLY A 168 16.25 -17.03 -14.29
N VAL A 169 16.21 -18.04 -15.16
CA VAL A 169 15.52 -19.32 -14.89
C VAL A 169 16.55 -20.31 -14.34
N PRO A 170 16.43 -20.79 -13.09
CA PRO A 170 17.33 -21.82 -12.58
C PRO A 170 17.13 -23.12 -13.36
N GLU A 171 18.17 -23.94 -13.53
CA GLU A 171 18.12 -25.28 -14.15
C GLU A 171 17.29 -26.29 -13.35
#